data_AF-A0A382S754-F1
#
_entry.id   AF-A0A382S754-F1
#
_cell.length_a   1.000
_cell.length_b   1.000
_cell.length_c   1.000
_cell.angle_alpha   90.00
_cell.angle_beta   90.00
_cell.angle_gamma   90.00
#
_symmetry.space_group_name_H-M   'P 1'
#
loop_
_entity.id
_entity.type
_entity.pdbx_description
1 polymer ?
#
loop_
_entity_poly.entity_id
_entity_poly.type
_entity_poly.pdbx_seq_one_letter_code
_entity_poly.pdbx_strand_id
1 'polypeptide(L)'
;MANSAEPSAWRNLEKGLDVGIFQAPKKSGFGDSLIRILRADTASFGLRLLNTSSKDQGKLWSVKDWANRNGLVAAINASMYQKDMMSSVSYMRTRQHTNNTWVSKDKTILAFDPDDKSLLPVRIIDRDCEDFGTLRKQYGTMVQSIRMVSCHGKNMWKQQKKMWSIAAIGLDHQDRILFIHVRSPYTTYDFINT
;
A
#
# COMPACT_ATOMS: atom_id res chain seq x y z
N MET A 1 -35.35 14.87 19.70
CA MET A 1 -34.29 14.03 20.30
C MET A 1 -33.06 14.22 19.45
N ALA A 2 -31.96 14.69 20.04
CA ALA A 2 -30.73 15.01 19.31
C ALA A 2 -30.12 13.70 18.77
N ASN A 3 -29.95 13.63 17.46
CA ASN A 3 -29.18 12.57 16.81
C ASN A 3 -27.70 12.87 17.09
N SER A 4 -27.15 12.29 18.17
CA SER A 4 -25.72 12.35 18.43
C SER A 4 -25.04 11.54 17.33
N ALA A 5 -24.59 12.21 16.27
CA ALA A 5 -23.71 11.62 15.29
C ALA A 5 -22.47 11.11 16.06
N GLU A 6 -22.32 9.79 16.10
CA GLU A 6 -21.05 9.15 16.49
C GLU A 6 -19.91 9.92 15.79
N PRO A 7 -18.86 10.35 16.53
CA PRO A 7 -17.72 10.99 15.90
C PRO A 7 -17.23 10.10 14.76
N SER A 8 -17.11 10.68 13.56
CA SER A 8 -16.52 9.96 12.43
C SER A 8 -15.22 9.31 12.90
N ALA A 9 -15.08 7.99 12.70
CA ALA A 9 -13.84 7.27 12.98
C ALA A 9 -12.63 7.84 12.22
N TRP A 10 -12.89 8.68 11.22
CA TRP A 10 -11.91 9.48 10.50
C TRP A 10 -11.67 10.84 11.16
N ARG A 11 -10.41 11.09 11.49
CA ARG A 11 -9.89 12.41 11.86
C ARG A 11 -9.23 13.05 10.64
N ASN A 12 -9.74 14.19 10.21
CA ASN A 12 -9.08 15.01 9.19
C ASN A 12 -7.77 15.60 9.77
N LEU A 13 -6.67 15.46 9.04
CA LEU A 13 -5.38 16.03 9.41
C LEU A 13 -5.13 17.34 8.67
N GLU A 14 -5.48 17.36 7.38
CA GLU A 14 -5.49 18.52 6.50
C GLU A 14 -6.36 18.22 5.27
N LYS A 15 -6.52 19.20 4.37
CA LYS A 15 -7.34 19.02 3.17
C LYS A 15 -6.80 17.85 2.33
N GLY A 16 -7.63 16.82 2.14
CA GLY A 16 -7.27 15.63 1.36
C GLY A 16 -6.45 14.59 2.12
N LEU A 17 -6.25 14.73 3.44
CA LEU A 17 -5.54 13.76 4.27
C LEU A 17 -6.31 13.44 5.56
N ASP A 18 -6.66 12.18 5.73
CA ASP A 18 -7.38 11.68 6.91
C ASP A 18 -6.66 10.50 7.55
N VAL A 19 -6.85 10.33 8.86
CA VAL A 19 -6.49 9.10 9.56
C VAL A 19 -7.72 8.50 10.24
N GLY A 20 -7.95 7.22 10.02
CA GLY A 20 -8.98 6.43 10.66
C GLY A 20 -8.39 5.36 11.57
N ILE A 21 -9.00 5.15 12.73
CA ILE A 21 -8.62 4.08 13.66
C ILE A 21 -9.87 3.26 13.96
N PHE A 22 -9.85 2.00 13.56
CA PHE A 22 -10.99 1.10 13.61
C PHE A 22 -10.70 -0.11 14.49
N GLN A 23 -11.67 -0.52 15.29
CA GLN A 23 -11.60 -1.77 16.01
C GLN A 23 -11.87 -2.92 15.03
N ALA A 24 -10.95 -3.89 14.92
CA ALA A 24 -11.22 -5.11 14.16
C ALA A 24 -12.41 -5.87 14.79
N PRO A 25 -13.42 -6.31 13.99
CA PRO A 25 -14.59 -7.02 14.49
C PRO A 25 -14.23 -8.30 15.23
N LYS A 26 -13.22 -9.02 14.71
CA LYS A 26 -12.61 -10.15 15.39
C LYS A 26 -11.43 -9.64 16.20
N LYS A 27 -11.49 -9.76 17.53
CA LYS A 27 -10.34 -9.44 18.38
C LYS A 27 -9.23 -10.46 18.16
N SER A 28 -8.01 -9.97 17.99
CA SER A 28 -6.80 -10.77 18.08
C SER A 28 -6.51 -11.12 19.54
N GLY A 29 -5.96 -12.32 19.78
CA GLY A 29 -5.43 -12.70 21.10
C GLY A 29 -4.21 -11.89 21.55
N PHE A 30 -3.63 -11.08 20.64
CA PHE A 30 -2.47 -10.23 20.90
C PHE A 30 -2.66 -8.80 20.37
N GLY A 31 -2.15 -7.82 21.11
CA GLY A 31 -2.15 -6.41 20.72
C GLY A 31 -3.50 -5.70 20.93
N ASP A 32 -3.68 -4.55 20.27
CA ASP A 32 -4.84 -3.65 20.45
C ASP A 32 -6.02 -3.97 19.51
N SER A 33 -5.81 -4.85 18.54
CA SER A 33 -6.80 -5.18 17.52
C SER A 33 -7.29 -3.96 16.73
N LEU A 34 -6.49 -2.90 16.64
CA LEU A 34 -6.82 -1.68 15.91
C LEU A 34 -6.22 -1.68 14.51
N ILE A 35 -7.07 -1.43 13.52
CA ILE A 35 -6.71 -1.17 12.13
C ILE A 35 -6.57 0.33 11.95
N ARG A 36 -5.39 0.77 11.50
CA ARG A 36 -5.06 2.17 11.29
C ARG A 36 -4.97 2.41 9.80
N ILE A 37 -5.72 3.37 9.30
CA ILE A 37 -5.77 3.69 7.87
C ILE A 37 -5.43 5.17 7.71
N LEU A 38 -4.36 5.47 6.99
CA LEU A 38 -4.16 6.79 6.43
C LEU A 38 -4.80 6.82 5.05
N ARG A 39 -5.60 7.83 4.76
CA ARG A 39 -6.25 8.03 3.46
C ARG A 39 -5.83 9.37 2.90
N ALA A 40 -5.32 9.38 1.67
CA ALA A 40 -4.87 10.60 1.00
C ALA A 40 -5.46 10.73 -0.40
N ASP A 41 -5.93 11.93 -0.74
CA ASP A 41 -6.37 12.30 -2.09
C ASP A 41 -5.15 12.35 -3.03
N THR A 42 -5.18 11.53 -4.08
CA THR A 42 -4.07 11.39 -5.03
C THR A 42 -3.90 12.59 -5.95
N ALA A 43 -4.89 13.51 -6.00
CA ALA A 43 -4.74 14.80 -6.67
C ALA A 43 -3.98 15.84 -5.82
N SER A 44 -3.95 15.65 -4.50
CA SER A 44 -3.27 16.56 -3.55
C SER A 44 -1.95 15.99 -3.01
N PHE A 45 -1.84 14.66 -2.91
CA PHE A 45 -0.69 13.95 -2.35
C PHE A 45 -0.10 12.98 -3.39
N GLY A 46 1.17 13.21 -3.74
CA GLY A 46 1.93 12.32 -4.61
C GLY A 46 2.60 11.18 -3.85
N LEU A 47 2.73 10.02 -4.50
CA LEU A 47 3.54 8.92 -3.98
C LEU A 47 4.99 9.01 -4.45
N ARG A 48 5.92 8.58 -3.60
CA ARG A 48 7.34 8.43 -3.94
C ARG A 48 7.84 7.08 -3.43
N LEU A 49 8.44 6.29 -4.33
CA LEU A 49 9.11 5.05 -3.96
C LEU A 49 10.57 5.34 -3.61
N LEU A 50 10.97 5.04 -2.37
CA LEU A 50 12.34 5.15 -1.90
C LEU A 50 12.98 3.76 -1.82
N ASN A 51 14.20 3.64 -2.34
CA ASN A 51 14.93 2.39 -2.43
C ASN A 51 16.31 2.52 -1.79
N THR A 52 16.63 1.65 -0.84
CA THR A 52 18.00 1.54 -0.30
C THR A 52 19.02 1.20 -1.39
N SER A 53 18.61 0.39 -2.38
CA SER A 53 19.46 -0.03 -3.50
C SER A 53 19.75 1.09 -4.52
N SER A 54 19.13 2.27 -4.37
CA SER A 54 19.47 3.44 -5.18
C SER A 54 20.78 4.07 -4.69
N LYS A 55 21.61 4.55 -5.62
CA LYS A 55 22.95 5.09 -5.37
C LYS A 55 22.98 6.19 -4.30
N ASP A 56 21.91 6.98 -4.19
CA ASP A 56 21.85 8.14 -3.30
C ASP A 56 21.45 7.78 -1.85
N GLN A 57 21.13 6.51 -1.56
CA GLN A 57 20.51 6.12 -0.30
C GLN A 57 21.39 5.19 0.54
N GLY A 58 21.92 4.13 -0.07
CA GLY A 58 23.05 3.28 0.39
C GLY A 58 22.96 2.62 1.77
N LYS A 59 21.98 2.97 2.60
CA LYS A 59 21.85 2.55 4.00
C LYS A 59 20.42 2.13 4.30
N LEU A 60 20.30 1.07 5.09
CA LEU A 60 19.02 0.61 5.63
C LEU A 60 18.54 1.60 6.69
N TRP A 61 17.38 2.19 6.44
CA TRP A 61 16.73 3.13 7.34
C TRP A 61 15.40 2.56 7.83
N SER A 62 14.98 2.97 9.03
CA SER A 62 13.62 2.74 9.48
C SER A 62 12.64 3.54 8.61
N VAL A 63 11.37 3.11 8.54
CA VAL A 63 10.32 3.86 7.82
C VAL A 63 10.20 5.29 8.36
N LYS A 64 10.39 5.49 9.67
CA LYS A 64 10.38 6.81 10.30
C LYS A 64 11.53 7.69 9.80
N ASP A 65 12.75 7.14 9.73
CA ASP A 65 13.92 7.89 9.25
C ASP A 65 13.79 8.23 7.77
N TRP A 66 13.25 7.31 6.97
CA TRP A 66 12.93 7.55 5.57
C TRP A 66 11.99 8.74 5.40
N ALA A 67 10.90 8.78 6.16
CA ALA A 67 9.93 9.87 6.11
C ALA A 67 10.56 11.20 6.51
N ASN A 68 11.24 11.24 7.66
CA ASN A 68 11.86 12.46 8.19
C ASN A 68 12.92 13.04 7.24
N ARG A 69 13.80 12.19 6.69
CA ARG A 69 14.90 12.62 5.81
C ARG A 69 14.42 13.15 4.46
N ASN A 70 13.27 12.69 3.98
CA ASN A 70 12.75 13.03 2.67
C ASN A 70 11.54 13.97 2.71
N GLY A 71 11.22 14.52 3.89
CA GLY A 71 10.10 15.44 4.06
C GLY A 71 8.75 14.81 3.72
N LEU A 72 8.57 13.51 3.97
CA LEU A 72 7.30 12.82 3.70
C LEU A 72 6.32 13.02 4.85
N VAL A 73 5.06 13.30 4.53
CA VAL A 73 3.97 13.38 5.52
C VAL A 73 3.64 12.02 6.15
N ALA A 74 3.87 10.94 5.41
CA ALA A 74 3.67 9.57 5.85
C ALA A 74 4.49 8.57 5.02
N ALA A 75 4.71 7.37 5.56
CA ALA A 75 5.39 6.29 4.85
C ALA A 75 4.92 4.91 5.34
N ILE A 76 4.97 3.93 4.44
CA ILE A 76 4.71 2.51 4.69
C ILE A 76 5.77 1.68 3.94
N ASN A 77 6.05 0.44 4.38
CA ASN A 77 6.99 -0.42 3.65
C ASN A 77 6.45 -0.75 2.25
N ALA A 78 7.33 -0.72 1.25
CA ALA A 78 6.91 -0.82 -0.16
C ALA A 78 6.64 -2.24 -0.64
N SER A 79 7.45 -3.22 -0.22
CA SER A 79 7.29 -4.62 -0.60
C SER A 79 7.90 -5.56 0.44
N MET A 80 7.89 -6.86 0.13
CA MET A 80 8.82 -7.81 0.74
C MET A 80 10.19 -7.72 0.07
N TYR A 81 11.23 -8.09 0.80
CA TYR A 81 12.62 -8.04 0.35
C TYR A 81 13.28 -9.43 0.44
N GLN A 82 14.31 -9.62 -0.39
CA GLN A 82 15.18 -10.78 -0.38
C GLN A 82 16.05 -10.81 0.89
N LYS A 83 16.86 -11.86 1.05
CA LYS A 83 17.77 -12.01 2.20
C LYS A 83 18.80 -10.87 2.34
N ASP A 84 19.05 -10.13 1.26
CA ASP A 84 19.91 -8.94 1.26
C ASP A 84 19.24 -7.71 1.89
N MET A 85 17.95 -7.79 2.23
CA MET A 85 17.14 -6.72 2.81
C MET A 85 16.99 -5.46 1.92
N MET A 86 17.36 -5.55 0.64
CA MET A 86 17.41 -4.40 -0.28
C MET A 86 16.69 -4.66 -1.61
N SER A 87 16.78 -5.88 -2.12
CA SER A 87 16.15 -6.27 -3.38
C SER A 87 14.73 -6.74 -3.12
N SER A 88 13.75 -6.22 -3.85
CA SER A 88 12.37 -6.68 -3.80
C SER A 88 12.29 -8.14 -4.25
N VAL A 89 11.34 -8.90 -3.71
CA VAL A 89 11.09 -10.27 -4.17
C VAL A 89 10.34 -10.32 -5.51
N SER A 90 9.95 -9.19 -6.09
CA SER A 90 9.16 -9.10 -7.31
C SER A 90 9.49 -7.81 -8.06
N TYR A 91 8.79 -7.53 -9.16
CA TYR A 91 9.09 -6.40 -10.01
C TYR A 91 8.97 -5.08 -9.24
N MET A 92 10.02 -4.27 -9.25
CA MET A 92 10.03 -2.98 -8.58
C MET A 92 10.95 -2.01 -9.32
N ARG A 93 10.41 -0.85 -9.68
CA ARG A 93 11.19 0.23 -10.30
C ARG A 93 10.61 1.61 -10.03
N THR A 94 11.45 2.59 -10.27
CA THR A 94 11.14 4.00 -10.53
C THR A 94 11.60 4.35 -11.96
N ARG A 95 11.47 5.60 -12.39
CA ARG A 95 12.03 6.05 -13.68
C ARG A 95 13.55 5.96 -13.72
N GLN A 96 14.19 6.32 -12.61
CA GLN A 96 15.64 6.49 -12.53
C GLN A 96 16.37 5.25 -12.00
N HIS A 97 15.64 4.32 -11.38
CA HIS A 97 16.22 3.15 -10.71
C HIS A 97 15.32 1.92 -10.83
N THR A 98 15.88 0.80 -11.26
CA THR A 98 15.21 -0.50 -11.21
C THR A 98 15.78 -1.31 -10.05
N ASN A 99 14.93 -1.63 -9.07
CA ASN A 99 15.31 -2.45 -7.93
C ASN A 99 15.34 -3.94 -8.32
N ASN A 100 14.30 -4.42 -8.99
CA ASN A 100 14.23 -5.78 -9.49
C ASN A 100 13.40 -5.86 -10.78
N THR A 101 13.91 -6.58 -11.78
CA THR A 101 13.31 -6.75 -13.11
C THR A 101 12.34 -7.94 -13.19
N TRP A 102 12.39 -8.85 -12.21
CA TRP A 102 11.62 -10.09 -12.24
C TRP A 102 10.13 -9.88 -11.97
N VAL A 103 9.30 -10.10 -12.99
CA VAL A 103 7.84 -10.13 -12.84
C VAL A 103 7.44 -11.50 -12.29
N SER A 104 7.09 -11.56 -11.00
CA SER A 104 6.71 -12.80 -10.32
C SER A 104 5.32 -13.29 -10.75
N LYS A 105 4.86 -14.41 -10.18
CA LYS A 105 3.49 -14.92 -10.39
C LYS A 105 2.39 -14.05 -9.77
N ASP A 106 2.75 -13.15 -8.85
CA ASP A 106 1.78 -12.28 -8.19
C ASP A 106 1.11 -11.33 -9.17
N LYS A 107 -0.16 -11.04 -8.95
CA LYS A 107 -1.02 -10.42 -9.96
C LYS A 107 -1.18 -8.92 -9.83
N THR A 108 -0.78 -8.35 -8.69
CA THR A 108 -1.08 -6.95 -8.37
C THR A 108 0.16 -6.08 -8.44
N ILE A 109 0.02 -4.90 -9.04
CA ILE A 109 1.07 -3.89 -9.18
C ILE A 109 0.50 -2.54 -8.77
N LEU A 110 1.09 -1.90 -7.77
CA LEU A 110 0.88 -0.47 -7.54
C LEU A 110 1.69 0.30 -8.59
N ALA A 111 1.03 1.11 -9.39
CA ALA A 111 1.63 1.98 -10.39
C ALA A 111 1.31 3.44 -10.08
N PHE A 112 2.29 4.32 -10.26
CA PHE A 112 2.13 5.77 -10.13
C PHE A 112 3.22 6.46 -10.93
N ASP A 113 3.21 7.80 -10.91
CA ASP A 113 4.08 8.63 -11.72
C ASP A 113 3.78 8.39 -13.22
N PRO A 114 2.58 8.77 -13.71
CA PRO A 114 2.16 8.51 -15.08
C PRO A 114 2.96 9.31 -16.12
N ASP A 115 3.07 8.78 -17.34
CA ASP A 115 3.73 9.44 -18.47
C ASP A 115 2.89 10.57 -19.09
N ASP A 116 1.58 10.53 -18.90
CA ASP A 116 0.61 11.53 -19.36
C ASP A 116 -0.27 11.99 -18.20
N LYS A 117 -0.62 13.28 -18.17
CA LYS A 117 -1.49 13.88 -17.16
C LYS A 117 -2.96 13.45 -17.29
N SER A 118 -3.36 12.86 -18.41
CA SER A 118 -4.70 12.29 -18.60
C SER A 118 -4.89 10.94 -17.89
N LEU A 119 -3.81 10.32 -17.41
CA LEU A 119 -3.85 9.07 -16.67
C LEU A 119 -4.07 9.33 -15.17
N LEU A 120 -4.55 8.30 -14.47
CA LEU A 120 -4.69 8.36 -13.01
C LEU A 120 -3.32 8.57 -12.35
N PRO A 121 -3.19 9.45 -11.34
CA PRO A 121 -1.92 9.66 -10.65
C PRO A 121 -1.38 8.39 -9.98
N VAL A 122 -2.28 7.55 -9.48
CA VAL A 122 -2.01 6.25 -8.84
C VAL A 122 -3.04 5.23 -9.32
N ARG A 123 -2.60 4.00 -9.58
CA ARG A 123 -3.44 2.87 -9.98
C ARG A 123 -2.96 1.58 -9.31
N ILE A 124 -3.89 0.70 -8.97
CA ILE A 124 -3.59 -0.71 -8.67
C ILE A 124 -3.96 -1.53 -9.90
N ILE A 125 -2.95 -2.07 -10.58
CA ILE A 125 -3.10 -2.90 -11.77
C ILE A 125 -3.29 -4.36 -11.34
N ASP A 126 -4.33 -5.02 -11.87
CA ASP A 126 -4.52 -6.46 -11.72
C ASP A 126 -4.28 -7.19 -13.05
N ARG A 127 -3.24 -8.02 -13.11
CA ARG A 127 -2.82 -8.77 -14.30
C ARG A 127 -3.80 -9.84 -14.78
N ASP A 128 -4.81 -10.19 -13.99
CA ASP A 128 -5.90 -11.05 -14.47
C ASP A 128 -6.96 -10.26 -15.25
N CYS A 129 -6.97 -8.93 -15.13
CA CYS A 129 -8.05 -8.08 -15.64
C CYS A 129 -7.55 -6.99 -16.60
N GLU A 130 -6.28 -6.64 -16.53
CA GLU A 130 -5.66 -5.56 -17.30
C GLU A 130 -4.38 -6.03 -18.01
N ASP A 131 -4.11 -5.42 -19.17
CA ASP A 131 -2.86 -5.64 -19.91
C ASP A 131 -1.70 -4.87 -19.27
N PHE A 132 -0.97 -5.57 -18.39
CA PHE A 132 0.24 -5.04 -17.77
C PHE A 132 1.33 -4.69 -18.80
N GLY A 133 1.41 -5.36 -19.95
CA GLY A 133 2.42 -5.05 -20.97
C GLY A 133 2.26 -3.63 -21.52
N THR A 134 1.02 -3.23 -21.77
CA THR A 134 0.67 -1.87 -22.20
C THR A 134 0.81 -0.87 -21.05
N LEU A 135 0.20 -1.14 -19.89
CA LEU A 135 0.23 -0.23 -18.74
C LEU A 135 1.64 -0.01 -18.18
N ARG A 136 2.53 -1.00 -18.32
CA ARG A 136 3.95 -0.87 -17.94
C ARG A 136 4.65 0.27 -18.66
N LYS A 137 4.22 0.66 -19.85
CA LYS A 137 4.81 1.73 -20.65
C LYS A 137 4.22 3.11 -20.37
N GLN A 138 3.26 3.21 -19.45
CA GLN A 138 2.49 4.43 -19.17
C GLN A 138 2.76 5.01 -17.78
N TYR A 139 3.53 4.31 -16.95
CA TYR A 139 3.87 4.74 -15.59
C TYR A 139 5.36 4.57 -15.34
N GLY A 140 5.96 5.53 -14.64
CA GLY A 140 7.35 5.58 -14.28
C GLY A 140 7.71 4.72 -13.07
N THR A 141 6.77 4.56 -12.13
CA THR A 141 7.02 3.86 -10.87
C THR A 141 6.06 2.71 -10.67
N MET A 142 6.60 1.54 -10.31
CA MET A 142 5.86 0.29 -10.20
C MET A 142 6.38 -0.56 -9.05
N VAL A 143 5.46 -1.12 -8.26
CA VAL A 143 5.74 -2.06 -7.17
C VAL A 143 4.79 -3.25 -7.28
N GLN A 144 5.30 -4.40 -7.68
CA GLN A 144 4.55 -5.66 -7.66
C GLN A 144 4.48 -6.22 -6.23
N SER A 145 3.32 -6.73 -5.84
CA SER A 145 3.06 -7.27 -4.50
C SER A 145 2.01 -8.38 -4.52
N ILE A 146 1.93 -9.14 -3.42
CA ILE A 146 0.93 -10.20 -3.29
C ILE A 146 -0.47 -9.58 -3.22
N ARG A 147 -1.36 -10.08 -4.07
CA ARG A 147 -2.76 -9.65 -4.12
C ARG A 147 -3.53 -10.10 -2.88
N MET A 148 -4.29 -9.18 -2.28
CA MET A 148 -5.28 -9.51 -1.24
C MET A 148 -6.68 -9.70 -1.83
N VAL A 149 -7.11 -8.74 -2.64
CA VAL A 149 -8.44 -8.68 -3.26
C VAL A 149 -8.28 -8.63 -4.78
N SER A 150 -9.10 -9.38 -5.52
CA SER A 150 -9.11 -9.34 -6.99
C SER A 150 -9.73 -8.06 -7.53
N CYS A 151 -9.53 -7.78 -8.81
CA CYS A 151 -10.25 -6.69 -9.51
C CYS A 151 -11.79 -6.79 -9.45
N HIS A 152 -12.33 -7.94 -9.03
CA HIS A 152 -13.77 -8.18 -8.82
C HIS A 152 -14.20 -8.08 -7.35
N GLY A 153 -13.34 -7.54 -6.47
CA GLY A 153 -13.65 -7.42 -5.04
C GLY A 153 -13.61 -8.73 -4.26
N LYS A 154 -13.07 -9.83 -4.81
CA LYS A 154 -13.04 -11.14 -4.15
C LYS A 154 -11.77 -11.32 -3.32
N ASN A 155 -11.92 -11.82 -2.09
CA ASN A 155 -10.79 -12.27 -1.26
C ASN A 155 -10.04 -13.42 -1.95
N MET A 156 -8.72 -13.29 -2.08
CA MET A 156 -7.88 -14.25 -2.79
C MET A 156 -7.12 -15.21 -1.89
N TRP A 157 -7.25 -15.04 -0.59
CA TRP A 157 -6.64 -15.90 0.40
C TRP A 157 -7.62 -17.00 0.82
N LYS A 158 -7.08 -18.14 1.25
CA LYS A 158 -7.86 -19.19 1.93
C LYS A 158 -7.58 -19.11 3.42
N GLN A 159 -8.49 -19.67 4.21
CA GLN A 159 -8.25 -19.80 5.64
C GLN A 159 -6.97 -20.58 5.92
N GLN A 160 -6.20 -20.10 6.89
CA GLN A 160 -4.91 -20.67 7.26
C GLN A 160 -4.60 -20.38 8.73
N LYS A 161 -3.69 -21.16 9.33
CA LYS A 161 -3.29 -20.97 10.74
C LYS A 161 -2.33 -19.80 10.97
N LYS A 162 -1.51 -19.46 9.96
CA LYS A 162 -0.48 -18.43 10.09
C LYS A 162 -1.10 -17.04 10.14
N MET A 163 -0.65 -16.24 11.10
CA MET A 163 -1.10 -14.88 11.32
C MET A 163 0.07 -13.90 11.24
N TRP A 164 -0.20 -12.67 10.83
CA TRP A 164 0.81 -11.64 10.59
C TRP A 164 0.29 -10.28 11.04
N SER A 165 1.18 -9.40 11.48
CA SER A 165 0.93 -7.96 11.37
C SER A 165 0.91 -7.61 9.88
N ILE A 166 -0.02 -6.75 9.46
CA ILE A 166 -0.26 -6.49 8.03
C ILE A 166 -0.04 -5.02 7.73
N ALA A 167 0.73 -4.77 6.67
CA ALA A 167 0.81 -3.51 5.96
C ALA A 167 0.23 -3.74 4.55
N ALA A 168 -0.73 -2.92 4.15
CA ALA A 168 -1.41 -3.05 2.86
C ALA A 168 -1.64 -1.68 2.23
N ILE A 169 -1.74 -1.69 0.90
CA ILE A 169 -2.09 -0.53 0.10
C ILE A 169 -3.41 -0.84 -0.62
N GLY A 170 -4.31 0.13 -0.63
CA GLY A 170 -5.58 0.05 -1.35
C GLY A 170 -5.93 1.39 -1.99
N LEU A 171 -6.89 1.37 -2.91
CA LEU A 171 -7.57 2.57 -3.41
C LEU A 171 -9.04 2.44 -3.03
N ASP A 172 -9.66 3.54 -2.60
CA ASP A 172 -11.11 3.59 -2.45
C ASP A 172 -11.81 4.00 -3.75
N HIS A 173 -13.16 4.05 -3.74
CA HIS A 173 -13.95 4.41 -4.91
C HIS A 173 -13.79 5.86 -5.39
N GLN A 174 -13.01 6.68 -4.68
CA GLN A 174 -12.70 8.07 -5.02
C GLN A 174 -11.22 8.22 -5.43
N ASP A 175 -10.55 7.12 -5.78
CA ASP A 175 -9.13 7.07 -6.16
C ASP A 175 -8.19 7.64 -5.09
N ARG A 176 -8.60 7.60 -3.82
CA ARG A 176 -7.75 7.98 -2.69
C ARG A 176 -6.90 6.79 -2.26
N ILE A 177 -5.61 7.04 -2.04
CA ILE A 177 -4.67 6.03 -1.59
C ILE A 177 -4.89 5.73 -0.11
N LEU A 178 -4.90 4.44 0.23
CA LEU A 178 -5.03 3.92 1.59
C LEU A 178 -3.72 3.28 2.00
N PHE A 179 -3.09 3.77 3.07
CA PHE A 179 -2.05 3.05 3.79
C PHE A 179 -2.68 2.39 5.00
N ILE A 180 -2.80 1.07 4.95
CA ILE A 180 -3.51 0.29 5.96
C ILE A 180 -2.48 -0.48 6.78
N HIS A 181 -2.53 -0.33 8.09
CA HIS A 181 -1.64 -1.02 9.00
C HIS A 181 -2.41 -1.59 10.20
N VAL A 182 -2.13 -2.86 10.50
CA VAL A 182 -2.61 -3.53 11.70
C VAL A 182 -1.45 -4.25 12.38
N ARG A 183 -1.20 -3.86 13.64
CA ARG A 183 -0.11 -4.43 14.44
C ARG A 183 -0.48 -5.79 15.01
N SER A 184 -1.72 -5.94 15.46
CA SER A 184 -2.23 -7.22 15.94
C SER A 184 -2.20 -8.28 14.83
N PRO A 185 -1.78 -9.51 15.13
CA PRO A 185 -1.67 -10.54 14.12
C PRO A 185 -3.04 -11.07 13.70
N TYR A 186 -3.27 -11.16 12.39
CA TYR A 186 -4.45 -11.78 11.78
C TYR A 186 -4.04 -12.76 10.69
N THR A 187 -4.89 -13.75 10.42
CA THR A 187 -4.80 -14.45 9.13
C THR A 187 -5.12 -13.43 8.04
N THR A 188 -4.43 -13.48 6.91
CA THR A 188 -4.70 -12.53 5.80
C THR A 188 -6.16 -12.64 5.34
N TYR A 189 -6.73 -13.85 5.38
CA TYR A 189 -8.15 -14.06 5.07
C TYR A 189 -9.08 -13.29 6.00
N ASP A 190 -8.89 -13.40 7.33
CA ASP A 190 -9.75 -12.74 8.30
C ASP A 190 -9.59 -11.21 8.23
N PHE A 191 -8.38 -10.73 8.00
CA PHE A 191 -8.11 -9.30 7.85
C PHE A 191 -8.84 -8.70 6.62
N ILE A 192 -8.86 -9.41 5.50
CA ILE A 192 -9.56 -8.93 4.29
C ILE A 192 -11.08 -8.88 4.49
N ASN A 193 -11.64 -9.76 5.32
CA ASN A 193 -13.08 -9.85 5.58
C ASN A 193 -13.51 -9.06 6.84
N THR A 194 -12.64 -8.22 7.36
CA THR A 194 -12.90 -7.34 8.51
C THR A 194 -13.76 -6.15 8.09
#